data_AF-F9D5S2-F1
#
_entry.id   AF-F9D5S2-F1
#
_cell.length_a   1.000
_cell.length_b   1.000
_cell.length_c   1.000
_cell.angle_alpha   90.00
_cell.angle_beta   90.00
_cell.angle_gamma   90.00
#
_symmetry.space_group_name_H-M   'P 1'
#
loop_
_entity.id
_entity.type
_entity.pdbx_description
1 polymer ?
#
loop_
_entity_poly.entity_id
_entity_poly.type
_entity_poly.pdbx_seq_one_letter_code
_entity_poly.pdbx_strand_id
1 'polypeptide(L)'
;MMLKKQGVFVFYAYLYPANINPRHMDDITEYRSRILRLLLQTTGPDGQPRLTERQARQLMGELTDEDLRAGMDFNTPEEVAELLLESGLA
;
A
#
# COMPACT_ATOMS: atom_id res chain seq x y z
N MET A 1 -7.63 -4.98 -39.34
CA MET A 1 -8.71 -4.49 -38.44
C MET A 1 -8.31 -4.86 -37.01
N MET A 2 -8.34 -3.89 -36.08
CA MET A 2 -7.72 -3.89 -34.74
C MET A 2 -8.22 -5.00 -33.79
N LEU A 3 -7.29 -5.55 -33.00
CA LEU A 3 -7.56 -6.31 -31.77
C LEU A 3 -8.11 -5.37 -30.67
N LYS A 4 -9.13 -5.81 -29.93
CA LYS A 4 -9.46 -5.27 -28.60
C LYS A 4 -9.46 -6.41 -27.57
N LYS A 5 -8.47 -6.38 -26.67
CA LYS A 5 -8.41 -7.13 -25.41
C LYS A 5 -9.33 -6.45 -24.38
N GLN A 6 -10.26 -7.18 -23.79
CA GLN A 6 -10.95 -6.91 -22.51
C GLN A 6 -11.55 -8.26 -22.06
N GLY A 7 -11.47 -8.77 -20.83
CA GLY A 7 -10.87 -8.30 -19.59
C GLY A 7 -10.75 -9.51 -18.65
N VAL A 8 -9.64 -9.58 -17.93
CA VAL A 8 -9.45 -10.52 -16.81
C VAL A 8 -9.83 -9.75 -15.56
N PHE A 9 -11.12 -9.74 -15.22
CA PHE A 9 -11.63 -9.07 -14.02
C PHE A 9 -12.58 -10.00 -13.24
N VAL A 10 -12.21 -11.29 -13.12
CA VAL A 10 -12.95 -12.25 -12.28
C VAL A 10 -11.96 -13.22 -11.65
N PHE A 11 -11.09 -12.76 -10.75
CA PHE A 11 -10.27 -13.68 -9.94
C PHE A 11 -10.05 -13.29 -8.47
N TYR A 12 -10.47 -12.09 -8.02
CA TYR A 12 -10.23 -11.66 -6.64
C TYR A 12 -11.34 -12.05 -5.63
N ALA A 13 -12.44 -12.64 -6.08
CA ALA A 13 -13.62 -12.85 -5.22
C ALA A 13 -13.58 -14.10 -4.31
N TYR A 14 -12.54 -14.95 -4.38
CA TYR A 14 -12.54 -16.25 -3.68
C TYR A 14 -11.70 -16.32 -2.39
N LEU A 15 -11.12 -15.21 -1.91
CA LEU A 15 -10.25 -15.23 -0.73
C LEU A 15 -10.60 -14.22 0.39
N TYR A 16 -11.68 -13.45 0.26
CA TYR A 16 -12.08 -12.48 1.29
C TYR A 16 -13.42 -12.85 1.93
N PRO A 17 -13.56 -12.78 3.28
CA PRO A 17 -14.80 -13.10 3.97
C PRO A 17 -15.94 -12.18 3.50
N ALA A 18 -17.13 -12.76 3.34
CA ALA A 18 -18.30 -12.21 2.63
C ALA A 18 -18.97 -10.96 3.23
N ASN A 19 -18.30 -10.20 4.11
CA ASN A 19 -18.90 -9.06 4.80
C ASN A 19 -17.99 -7.82 4.88
N ILE A 20 -17.08 -7.65 3.92
CA ILE A 20 -16.30 -6.41 3.78
C ILE A 20 -17.10 -5.42 2.92
N ASN A 21 -17.51 -4.30 3.51
CA ASN A 21 -18.14 -3.20 2.79
C ASN A 21 -17.18 -2.72 1.69
N PRO A 22 -17.60 -2.65 0.41
CA PRO A 22 -16.73 -2.22 -0.69
C PRO A 22 -16.04 -0.87 -0.44
N ARG A 23 -16.71 0.05 0.25
CA ARG A 23 -16.11 1.35 0.63
C ARG A 23 -14.87 1.18 1.51
N HIS A 24 -14.90 0.24 2.45
CA HIS A 24 -13.73 -0.03 3.29
C HIS A 24 -12.55 -0.61 2.50
N MET A 25 -12.81 -1.38 1.43
CA MET A 25 -11.75 -1.90 0.56
C MET A 25 -11.12 -0.78 -0.28
N ASP A 26 -11.95 0.16 -0.76
CA ASP A 26 -11.48 1.35 -1.45
C ASP A 26 -10.64 2.24 -0.52
N ASP A 27 -11.08 2.44 0.73
CA ASP A 27 -10.35 3.20 1.75
C ASP A 27 -8.98 2.57 2.07
N ILE A 28 -8.92 1.24 2.22
CA ILE A 28 -7.65 0.52 2.46
C ILE A 28 -6.70 0.67 1.27
N THR A 29 -7.24 0.59 0.05
CA THR A 29 -6.45 0.74 -1.18
C THR A 29 -5.86 2.14 -1.30
N GLU A 30 -6.64 3.18 -0.98
CA GLU A 30 -6.16 4.55 -0.96
C GLU A 30 -5.09 4.74 0.12
N TYR A 31 -5.35 4.27 1.34
CA TYR A 31 -4.42 4.34 2.46
C TYR A 31 -3.08 3.68 2.13
N ARG A 32 -3.11 2.44 1.63
CA ARG A 32 -1.93 1.69 1.14
C ARG A 32 -1.16 2.48 0.08
N SER A 33 -1.87 3.07 -0.88
CA SER A 33 -1.27 3.83 -1.98
C SER A 33 -0.61 5.12 -1.51
N ARG A 34 -1.20 5.80 -0.51
CA ARG A 34 -0.63 7.02 0.09
C ARG A 34 0.66 6.71 0.85
N ILE A 35 0.67 5.65 1.68
CA ILE A 35 1.88 5.21 2.39
C ILE A 35 3.00 4.91 1.39
N LEU A 36 2.72 4.10 0.36
CA LEU A 36 3.72 3.77 -0.66
C LEU A 36 4.28 5.01 -1.36
N ARG A 37 3.42 5.99 -1.69
CA ARG A 37 3.85 7.24 -2.31
C ARG A 37 4.80 8.02 -1.40
N LEU A 38 4.50 8.11 -0.11
CA LEU A 38 5.33 8.80 0.88
C LEU A 38 6.69 8.15 1.02
N LEU A 39 6.74 6.81 1.09
CA LEU A 39 7.99 6.04 1.11
C LEU A 39 8.86 6.32 -0.12
N LEU A 40 8.25 6.37 -1.32
CA LEU A 40 8.97 6.63 -2.58
C LEU A 40 9.45 8.09 -2.73
N GLN A 41 8.76 9.04 -2.10
CA GLN A 41 9.09 10.46 -2.16
C GLN A 41 10.09 10.89 -1.08
N THR A 42 10.34 10.03 -0.08
CA THR A 42 11.24 10.35 1.01
C THR A 42 12.69 10.36 0.53
N THR A 43 13.40 11.45 0.81
CA THR A 43 14.81 11.63 0.46
C THR A 43 15.73 11.65 1.69
N GLY A 44 16.99 11.23 1.49
CA GLY A 44 18.06 11.30 2.47
C GLY A 44 18.68 12.70 2.56
N PRO A 45 19.64 12.91 3.48
CA PRO A 45 20.34 14.19 3.64
C PRO A 45 21.11 14.64 2.39
N ASP A 46 21.44 13.72 1.49
CA ASP A 46 22.09 13.94 0.20
C ASP A 46 21.11 14.24 -0.94
N GLY A 47 19.81 14.30 -0.64
CA GLY A 47 18.73 14.52 -1.60
C GLY A 47 18.37 13.30 -2.45
N GLN A 48 19.01 12.14 -2.22
CA GLN A 48 18.68 10.91 -2.93
C GLN A 48 17.49 10.20 -2.29
N PRO A 49 16.68 9.43 -3.05
CA PRO A 49 15.62 8.61 -2.45
C PRO A 49 16.18 7.71 -1.35
N ARG A 50 15.53 7.66 -0.19
CA ARG A 50 15.93 6.77 0.91
C ARG A 50 15.74 5.30 0.56
N LEU A 51 14.74 5.01 -0.26
CA LEU A 51 14.35 3.66 -0.65
C LEU A 51 14.29 3.55 -2.17
N THR A 52 14.72 2.40 -2.69
CA THR A 52 14.35 1.98 -4.04
C THR A 52 12.87 1.58 -4.09
N GLU A 53 12.27 1.58 -5.29
CA GLU A 53 10.89 1.11 -5.45
C GLU A 53 10.69 -0.33 -4.93
N ARG A 54 11.69 -1.19 -5.15
CA ARG A 54 11.69 -2.57 -4.64
C ARG A 54 11.61 -2.60 -3.12
N GLN A 55 12.43 -1.80 -2.42
CA GLN A 55 12.44 -1.74 -0.96
C GLN A 55 11.12 -1.18 -0.41
N ALA A 56 10.61 -0.10 -0.98
CA ALA A 56 9.32 0.48 -0.57
C ALA A 56 8.18 -0.53 -0.74
N ARG A 57 8.15 -1.28 -1.85
CA ARG A 57 7.16 -2.36 -2.05
C ARG A 57 7.36 -3.54 -1.10
N GLN A 58 8.59 -3.86 -0.72
CA GLN A 58 8.89 -4.91 0.24
C GLN A 58 8.33 -4.55 1.63
N LEU A 59 8.57 -3.32 2.11
CA LEU A 59 7.99 -2.81 3.36
C LEU A 59 6.46 -2.86 3.33
N MET A 60 5.84 -2.40 2.24
CA MET A 60 4.38 -2.48 2.08
C MET A 60 3.83 -3.90 1.97
N GLY A 61 4.68 -4.87 1.61
CA GLY A 61 4.34 -6.28 1.52
C GLY A 61 4.23 -6.96 2.89
N GLU A 62 4.80 -6.36 3.94
CA GLU A 62 4.70 -6.86 5.31
C GLU A 62 3.36 -6.52 5.97
N LEU A 63 2.64 -5.52 5.43
CA LEU A 63 1.35 -5.08 5.93
C LEU A 63 0.21 -5.81 5.21
N THR A 64 -0.55 -6.58 5.99
CA THR A 64 -1.80 -7.19 5.51
C THR A 64 -2.90 -6.14 5.42
N ASP A 65 -3.99 -6.45 4.70
CA ASP A 65 -5.16 -5.55 4.66
C ASP A 65 -5.79 -5.39 6.06
N GLU A 66 -5.66 -6.37 6.94
CA GLU A 66 -6.12 -6.27 8.32
C GLU A 66 -5.26 -5.31 9.15
N ASP A 67 -3.94 -5.36 8.99
CA ASP A 67 -3.02 -4.42 9.65
C ASP A 67 -3.29 -2.99 9.18
N LEU A 68 -3.53 -2.78 7.88
CA LEU A 68 -3.86 -1.47 7.33
C LEU A 68 -5.22 -0.97 7.81
N ARG A 69 -6.21 -1.86 7.92
CA ARG A 69 -7.54 -1.52 8.46
C ARG A 69 -7.42 -1.09 9.92
N ALA A 70 -6.70 -1.84 10.74
CA ALA A 70 -6.46 -1.48 12.13
C ALA A 70 -5.63 -0.18 12.23
N GLY A 71 -4.62 -0.03 11.39
CA GLY A 71 -3.76 1.16 11.34
C GLY A 71 -4.53 2.43 11.00
N MET A 72 -5.49 2.37 10.07
CA MET A 72 -6.28 3.52 9.61
C MET A 72 -7.13 4.16 10.71
N ASP A 73 -7.59 3.37 11.69
CA ASP A 73 -8.40 3.88 12.80
C ASP A 73 -7.57 4.74 13.78
N PHE A 74 -6.24 4.59 13.78
CA PHE A 74 -5.36 5.20 14.78
C PHE A 74 -4.21 6.04 14.19
N ASN A 75 -3.86 5.86 12.92
CA ASN A 75 -2.68 6.46 12.30
C ASN A 75 -3.02 7.03 10.92
N THR A 76 -2.42 8.16 10.62
CA THR A 76 -2.37 8.72 9.26
C THR A 76 -1.40 7.93 8.37
N PRO A 77 -1.55 7.98 7.03
CA PRO A 77 -0.56 7.40 6.11
C PRO A 77 0.87 7.91 6.33
N GLU A 78 1.00 9.18 6.72
CA GLU A 78 2.25 9.85 7.02
C GLU A 78 2.96 9.23 8.25
N GLU A 79 2.23 9.04 9.35
CA GLU A 79 2.76 8.39 10.56
C GLU A 79 3.19 6.94 10.28
N VAL A 80 2.40 6.16 9.53
CA VAL A 80 2.78 4.79 9.17
C VAL A 80 4.01 4.77 8.26
N ALA A 81 4.12 5.70 7.31
CA ALA A 81 5.31 5.79 6.46
C ALA A 81 6.58 6.10 7.28
N GLU A 82 6.48 6.99 8.28
CA GLU A 82 7.58 7.30 9.20
C GLU A 82 7.97 6.07 10.03
N LEU A 83 7.00 5.38 10.63
CA LEU A 83 7.24 4.16 11.41
C LEU A 83 7.90 3.05 10.57
N LEU A 84 7.51 2.89 9.31
CA LEU A 84 8.14 1.94 8.38
C LEU A 84 9.58 2.32 8.01
N LEU A 85 9.89 3.62 7.95
CA LEU A 85 11.26 4.09 7.71
C LEU A 85 12.14 3.90 8.95
N GLU A 86 11.58 4.11 10.14
CA GLU A 86 12.26 3.94 11.43
C GLU A 86 12.49 2.46 11.79
N SER A 87 11.58 1.57 11.38
CA SER A 87 11.72 0.13 11.63
C SER A 87 12.94 -0.48 10.92
N GLY A 88 13.55 0.25 9.97
CA GLY A 88 14.90 -0.03 9.49
C GLY A 88 15.03 -1.31 8.66
N LEU A 89 13.94 -1.79 8.06
CA LEU A 89 13.96 -2.94 7.15
C LEU A 89 14.58 -2.55 5.80
N ALA A 90 15.92 -2.51 5.79
CA ALA A 90 16.78 -2.51 4.62
C ALA A 90 17.49 -3.87 4.46
#